data_AF-A0A2E0I298-F1
#
_entry.id   AF-A0A2E0I298-F1
#
_cell.length_a   1.000
_cell.length_b   1.000
_cell.length_c   1.000
_cell.angle_alpha   90.00
_cell.angle_beta   90.00
_cell.angle_gamma   90.00
#
_symmetry.space_group_name_H-M   'P 1'
#
loop_
_entity.id
_entity.type
_entity.pdbx_description
1 polymer ?
#
loop_
_entity_poly.entity_id
_entity_poly.type
_entity_poly.pdbx_seq_one_letter_code
_entity_poly.pdbx_strand_id
1 'polypeptide(L)'
;MKKSKNISLEQFKTKLYTTLLLLLFVLVGNSQRGVRIGHIDTEYILENISDLKQAQQQLESKATKWKTEVDRRNADLENQKKQLEAERVLLTNELIEERLEELQIIENELLEYQQKRFGPNGDLMIQKKQLIQPIQDQIFTAVQEIATTKKYDFIFDKSADVVMLFSADRYDVSEQVLQTINRSSKRIQIKNKKGRKKVKEEENIVEVDNDINERQKLIDDRNAKRAEALVKRKADLEAKRAARKEEIKNKKQKKSDGKAHASMIEASASGNLNENLKKNKTIKDNITSNDSFKDTELVEENDKRSKISDREARKKALEEKKKRILANRKAKLEALKRKRDSIKNNRK
;
A
#
# COMPACT_ATOMS: atom_id res chain seq x y z
N MET A 1 -86.29 -55.46 39.45
CA MET A 1 -87.10 -54.28 39.04
C MET A 1 -86.17 -53.12 38.69
N LYS A 2 -85.91 -52.88 37.40
CA LYS A 2 -85.17 -51.67 36.94
C LYS A 2 -86.17 -50.50 36.90
N LYS A 3 -86.09 -49.58 37.86
CA LYS A 3 -86.82 -48.29 37.76
C LYS A 3 -86.25 -47.51 36.58
N SER A 4 -86.98 -47.47 35.47
CA SER A 4 -86.72 -46.51 34.39
C SER A 4 -86.84 -45.10 34.99
N LYS A 5 -85.70 -44.40 35.12
CA LYS A 5 -85.71 -42.98 35.47
C LYS A 5 -86.17 -42.23 34.22
N ASN A 6 -87.47 -41.97 34.12
CA ASN A 6 -88.00 -41.02 33.14
C ASN A 6 -87.52 -39.63 33.55
N ILE A 7 -86.48 -39.14 32.88
CA ILE A 7 -85.94 -37.80 33.07
C ILE A 7 -87.00 -36.84 32.52
N SER A 8 -87.50 -35.92 33.34
CA SER A 8 -88.46 -34.91 32.87
C SER A 8 -87.78 -33.97 31.86
N LEU A 9 -88.55 -33.43 30.91
CA LEU A 9 -88.05 -32.49 29.88
C LEU A 9 -87.24 -31.33 30.49
N GLU A 10 -87.64 -30.83 31.67
CA GLU A 10 -86.92 -29.79 32.41
C GLU A 10 -85.55 -30.25 32.95
N GLN A 11 -85.43 -31.51 33.37
CA GLN A 11 -84.16 -32.11 33.80
C GLN A 11 -83.21 -32.37 32.62
N PHE A 12 -83.73 -32.61 31.41
CA PHE A 12 -82.91 -32.75 30.20
C PHE A 12 -82.38 -31.39 29.74
N LYS A 13 -83.23 -30.34 29.73
CA LYS A 13 -82.85 -28.96 29.41
C LYS A 13 -81.76 -28.44 30.35
N THR A 14 -81.93 -28.58 31.66
CA THR A 14 -80.93 -28.14 32.65
C THR A 14 -79.59 -28.85 32.47
N LYS A 15 -79.59 -30.17 32.25
CA LYS A 15 -78.36 -30.90 31.93
C LYS A 15 -77.71 -30.41 30.65
N LEU A 16 -78.49 -30.20 29.58
CA LEU A 16 -78.00 -29.68 28.30
C LEU A 16 -77.35 -28.29 28.46
N TYR A 17 -78.01 -27.37 29.18
CA TYR A 17 -77.46 -26.03 29.46
C TYR A 17 -76.17 -26.11 30.28
N THR A 18 -76.11 -26.99 31.30
CA THR A 18 -74.88 -27.17 32.09
C THR A 18 -73.74 -27.77 31.27
N THR A 19 -74.02 -28.73 30.38
CA THR A 19 -73.00 -29.30 29.49
C THR A 19 -72.53 -28.30 28.44
N LEU A 20 -73.43 -27.46 27.92
CA LEU A 20 -73.10 -26.42 26.97
C LEU A 20 -72.27 -25.30 27.63
N LEU A 21 -72.60 -24.93 28.87
CA LEU A 21 -71.83 -23.97 29.66
C LEU A 21 -70.43 -24.50 29.99
N LEU A 22 -70.30 -25.78 30.35
CA LEU A 22 -69.02 -26.42 30.59
C LEU A 22 -68.18 -26.49 29.30
N LEU A 23 -68.79 -26.82 28.16
CA LEU A 23 -68.11 -26.82 26.87
C LEU A 23 -67.62 -25.40 26.52
N LEU A 24 -68.45 -24.38 26.72
CA LEU A 24 -68.07 -22.98 26.48
C LEU A 24 -66.91 -22.55 27.37
N PHE A 25 -66.88 -22.98 28.64
CA PHE A 25 -65.78 -22.70 29.56
C PHE A 25 -64.44 -23.32 29.11
N VAL A 26 -64.48 -24.53 28.54
CA VAL A 26 -63.29 -25.20 27.98
C VAL A 26 -62.77 -24.50 26.72
N LEU A 27 -63.66 -23.95 25.88
CA LEU A 27 -63.24 -23.18 24.70
C LEU A 27 -62.56 -21.86 25.08
N VAL A 28 -63.01 -21.17 26.13
CA VAL A 28 -62.41 -19.90 26.57
C VAL A 28 -61.02 -20.11 27.20
N GLY A 29 -60.78 -21.24 27.87
CA GLY A 29 -59.49 -21.52 28.53
C GLY A 29 -58.29 -21.76 27.61
N ASN A 30 -58.50 -22.06 26.33
CA ASN A 30 -57.42 -22.33 25.37
C ASN A 30 -56.87 -21.07 24.67
N SER A 31 -57.46 -19.90 24.90
CA SER A 31 -57.19 -18.69 24.11
C SER A 31 -56.11 -17.76 24.68
N GLN A 32 -55.50 -18.08 25.82
CA GLN A 32 -54.42 -17.28 26.43
C GLN A 32 -53.04 -17.81 26.02
N ARG A 33 -52.70 -17.73 24.73
CA ARG A 33 -51.29 -17.80 24.33
C ARG A 33 -50.66 -16.43 24.57
N GLY A 34 -49.93 -16.28 25.67
CA GLY A 34 -49.14 -15.08 25.93
C GLY A 34 -48.06 -14.89 24.86
N VAL A 35 -47.78 -13.62 24.53
CA VAL A 35 -46.74 -13.24 23.57
C VAL A 35 -45.38 -13.72 24.07
N ARG A 36 -44.63 -14.43 23.24
CA ARG A 36 -43.29 -14.93 23.56
C ARG A 36 -42.26 -13.92 23.10
N ILE A 37 -41.67 -13.24 24.07
CA ILE A 37 -40.67 -12.20 23.85
C ILE A 37 -39.30 -12.72 24.29
N GLY A 38 -38.28 -12.53 23.45
CA GLY A 38 -36.87 -12.73 23.77
C GLY A 38 -36.09 -11.43 23.60
N HIS A 39 -34.85 -11.43 24.09
CA HIS A 39 -33.90 -10.36 23.79
C HIS A 39 -32.49 -10.92 23.56
N ILE A 40 -31.69 -10.15 22.84
CA ILE A 40 -30.28 -10.41 22.57
C ILE A 40 -29.45 -9.17 22.86
N ASP A 41 -28.17 -9.37 23.12
CA ASP A 41 -27.16 -8.32 23.18
C ASP A 41 -26.17 -8.55 22.02
N THR A 42 -26.39 -7.82 20.92
CA THR A 42 -25.57 -7.97 19.72
C THR A 42 -24.12 -7.55 19.97
N GLU A 43 -23.89 -6.53 20.79
CA GLU A 43 -22.52 -6.08 21.13
C GLU A 43 -21.77 -7.18 21.89
N TYR A 44 -22.40 -7.77 22.91
CA TYR A 44 -21.84 -8.91 23.63
C TYR A 44 -21.53 -10.08 22.68
N ILE A 45 -22.43 -10.42 21.75
CA ILE A 45 -22.19 -11.50 20.80
C ILE A 45 -21.00 -11.18 19.89
N LEU A 46 -20.90 -9.95 19.37
CA LEU A 46 -19.80 -9.53 18.51
C LEU A 46 -18.44 -9.61 19.23
N GLU A 47 -18.37 -9.13 20.48
CA GLU A 47 -17.13 -9.15 21.27
C GLU A 47 -16.61 -10.57 21.56
N ASN A 48 -17.53 -11.54 21.70
CA ASN A 48 -17.21 -12.91 22.07
C ASN A 48 -16.93 -13.84 20.88
N ILE A 49 -17.06 -13.38 19.64
CA ILE A 49 -16.71 -14.17 18.44
C ILE A 49 -15.20 -14.13 18.20
N SER A 50 -14.54 -15.29 18.32
CA SER A 50 -13.08 -15.41 18.18
C SER A 50 -12.54 -14.90 16.84
N ASP A 51 -13.28 -15.17 15.77
CA ASP A 51 -12.87 -14.82 14.40
C ASP A 51 -12.88 -13.30 14.21
N LEU A 52 -13.87 -12.59 14.79
CA LEU A 52 -13.95 -11.13 14.75
C LEU A 52 -12.83 -10.51 15.60
N LYS A 53 -12.54 -11.07 16.78
CA LYS A 53 -11.45 -10.59 17.64
C LYS A 53 -10.09 -10.61 16.93
N GLN A 54 -9.79 -11.69 16.20
CA GLN A 54 -8.54 -11.78 15.43
C GLN A 54 -8.51 -10.77 14.27
N ALA A 55 -9.61 -10.62 13.54
CA ALA A 55 -9.70 -9.65 12.45
C ALA A 55 -9.59 -8.20 12.96
N GLN A 56 -10.19 -7.91 14.12
CA GLN A 56 -10.13 -6.61 14.77
C GLN A 56 -8.70 -6.26 15.19
N GLN A 57 -7.96 -7.20 15.78
CA GLN A 57 -6.54 -7.02 16.11
C GLN A 57 -5.68 -6.74 14.87
N GLN A 58 -5.94 -7.43 13.75
CA GLN A 58 -5.23 -7.16 12.50
C GLN A 58 -5.55 -5.78 11.93
N LEU A 59 -6.82 -5.37 12.02
CA LEU A 59 -7.27 -4.05 11.58
C LEU A 59 -6.64 -2.94 12.45
N GLU A 60 -6.62 -3.14 13.77
CA GLU A 60 -5.99 -2.22 14.72
C GLU A 60 -4.50 -2.07 14.44
N SER A 61 -3.78 -3.18 14.21
CA SER A 61 -2.37 -3.13 13.81
C SER A 61 -2.13 -2.32 12.54
N LYS A 62 -3.01 -2.41 11.54
CA LYS A 62 -2.95 -1.58 10.32
C LYS A 62 -3.24 -0.11 10.63
N ALA A 63 -4.23 0.16 11.46
CA ALA A 63 -4.59 1.52 11.89
C ALA A 63 -3.41 2.19 12.62
N THR A 64 -2.74 1.47 13.53
CA THR A 64 -1.54 1.95 14.21
C THR A 64 -0.43 2.27 13.22
N LYS A 65 -0.17 1.40 12.23
CA LYS A 65 0.83 1.66 11.17
C LYS A 65 0.51 2.91 10.35
N TRP A 66 -0.75 3.12 10.00
CA TRP A 66 -1.16 4.34 9.29
C TRP A 66 -1.02 5.58 10.17
N LYS A 67 -1.34 5.47 11.46
CA LYS A 67 -1.16 6.55 12.42
C LYS A 67 0.32 6.93 12.55
N THR A 68 1.20 5.96 12.74
CA THR A 68 2.65 6.22 12.82
C THR A 68 3.21 6.84 11.54
N GLU A 69 2.69 6.44 10.37
CA GLU A 69 3.09 7.01 9.08
C GLU A 69 2.63 8.48 8.96
N VAL A 70 1.41 8.78 9.40
CA VAL A 70 0.89 10.15 9.46
C VAL A 70 1.71 11.01 10.41
N ASP A 71 1.98 10.52 11.61
CA ASP A 71 2.74 11.23 12.64
C ASP A 71 4.16 11.54 12.15
N ARG A 72 4.81 10.58 11.47
CA ARG A 72 6.13 10.79 10.86
C ARG A 72 6.07 11.88 9.78
N ARG A 73 5.11 11.83 8.86
CA ARG A 73 4.98 12.82 7.78
C ARG A 73 4.66 14.22 8.32
N ASN A 74 3.85 14.32 9.36
CA ASN A 74 3.59 15.57 10.05
C ASN A 74 4.88 16.14 10.66
N ALA A 75 5.67 15.31 11.34
CA ALA A 75 6.96 15.74 11.90
C ALA A 75 7.94 16.19 10.80
N ASP A 76 8.00 15.47 9.68
CA ASP A 76 8.82 15.84 8.53
C ASP A 76 8.37 17.18 7.91
N LEU A 77 7.06 17.40 7.75
CA LEU A 77 6.49 18.66 7.26
C LEU A 77 6.85 19.83 8.18
N GLU A 78 6.67 19.66 9.50
CA GLU A 78 7.01 20.68 10.50
C GLU A 78 8.52 21.01 10.50
N ASN A 79 9.37 20.00 10.32
CA ASN A 79 10.81 20.22 10.20
C ASN A 79 11.16 21.01 8.92
N GLN A 80 10.53 20.70 7.78
CA GLN A 80 10.75 21.44 6.54
C GLN A 80 10.24 22.89 6.63
N LYS A 81 9.10 23.12 7.30
CA LYS A 81 8.59 24.48 7.58
C LYS A 81 9.61 25.28 8.41
N LYS A 82 10.14 24.68 9.48
CA LYS A 82 11.18 25.33 10.32
C LYS A 82 12.48 25.61 9.57
N GLN A 83 12.91 24.68 8.71
CA GLN A 83 14.10 24.87 7.86
C GLN A 83 13.90 26.03 6.88
N LEU A 84 12.73 26.11 6.23
CA LEU A 84 12.41 27.19 5.32
C LEU A 84 12.44 28.55 6.02
N GLU A 85 11.88 28.66 7.23
CA GLU A 85 11.92 29.91 8.02
C GLU A 85 13.34 30.30 8.42
N ALA A 86 14.20 29.34 8.79
CA ALA A 86 15.60 29.61 9.12
C ALA A 86 16.43 30.02 7.89
N GLU A 87 16.19 29.39 6.74
CA GLU A 87 16.90 29.66 5.48
C GLU A 87 16.33 30.87 4.74
N ARG A 88 15.14 31.37 5.10
CA ARG A 88 14.39 32.43 4.40
C ARG A 88 15.23 33.67 4.09
N VAL A 89 16.11 34.07 5.00
CA VAL A 89 16.98 35.24 4.86
C VAL A 89 18.08 35.04 3.79
N LEU A 90 18.41 33.78 3.49
CA LEU A 90 19.46 33.39 2.54
C LEU A 90 18.90 33.05 1.14
N LEU A 91 17.59 32.94 0.99
CA LEU A 91 16.93 32.50 -0.25
C LEU A 91 16.37 33.70 -1.04
N THR A 92 16.24 33.54 -2.36
CA THR A 92 15.53 34.51 -3.21
C THR A 92 14.01 34.33 -3.08
N ASN A 93 13.24 35.39 -3.32
CA ASN A 93 11.78 35.35 -3.23
C ASN A 93 11.15 34.25 -4.10
N GLU A 94 11.65 34.05 -5.34
CA GLU A 94 11.17 32.98 -6.22
C GLU A 94 11.37 31.58 -5.64
N LEU A 95 12.49 31.34 -4.95
CA LEU A 95 12.81 30.04 -4.36
C LEU A 95 12.01 29.78 -3.08
N ILE A 96 11.69 30.84 -2.33
CA ILE A 96 10.79 30.75 -1.17
C ILE A 96 9.38 30.36 -1.62
N GLU A 97 8.87 31.00 -2.68
CA GLU A 97 7.55 30.70 -3.24
C GLU A 97 7.46 29.25 -3.74
N GLU A 98 8.47 28.77 -4.49
CA GLU A 98 8.55 27.37 -4.93
C GLU A 98 8.51 26.39 -3.75
N ARG A 99 9.24 26.66 -2.67
CA ARG A 99 9.24 25.81 -1.46
C ARG A 99 7.93 25.86 -0.70
N LEU A 100 7.26 27.01 -0.63
CA LEU A 100 5.94 27.14 -0.01
C LEU A 100 4.88 26.35 -0.78
N GLU A 101 4.91 26.40 -2.11
CA GLU A 101 4.04 25.58 -2.96
C GLU A 101 4.29 24.09 -2.73
N GLU A 102 5.55 23.65 -2.67
CA GLU A 102 5.90 22.27 -2.36
C GLU A 102 5.36 21.84 -0.99
N LEU A 103 5.58 22.64 0.06
CA LEU A 103 5.05 22.38 1.40
C LEU A 103 3.53 22.29 1.42
N GLN A 104 2.84 23.17 0.69
CA GLN A 104 1.40 23.17 0.59
C GLN A 104 0.89 21.90 -0.13
N ILE A 105 1.60 21.43 -1.16
CA ILE A 105 1.27 20.16 -1.83
C ILE A 105 1.42 18.99 -0.84
N ILE A 106 2.52 18.93 -0.09
CA ILE A 106 2.77 17.86 0.89
C ILE A 106 1.70 17.89 1.99
N GLU A 107 1.32 19.06 2.47
CA GLU A 107 0.26 19.24 3.47
C GLU A 107 -1.10 18.75 2.96
N ASN A 108 -1.46 19.12 1.73
CA ASN A 108 -2.69 18.65 1.09
C ASN A 108 -2.68 17.12 0.87
N GLU A 109 -1.57 16.55 0.40
CA GLU A 109 -1.41 15.10 0.25
C GLU A 109 -1.54 14.37 1.59
N LEU A 110 -1.02 14.96 2.67
CA LEU A 110 -1.12 14.40 4.01
C LEU A 110 -2.55 14.44 4.54
N LEU A 111 -3.27 15.55 4.35
CA LEU A 111 -4.70 15.65 4.68
C LEU A 111 -5.54 14.66 3.87
N GLU A 112 -5.30 14.54 2.56
CA GLU A 112 -5.99 13.56 1.72
C GLU A 112 -5.69 12.13 2.20
N TYR A 113 -4.44 11.85 2.55
CA TYR A 113 -4.06 10.55 3.10
C TYR A 113 -4.78 10.27 4.43
N GLN A 114 -4.80 11.23 5.36
CA GLN A 114 -5.52 11.10 6.62
C GLN A 114 -7.02 10.86 6.39
N GLN A 115 -7.65 11.65 5.54
CA GLN A 115 -9.08 11.52 5.22
C GLN A 115 -9.39 10.18 4.56
N LYS A 116 -8.52 9.72 3.64
CA LYS A 116 -8.66 8.44 2.97
C LYS A 116 -8.53 7.26 3.93
N ARG A 117 -7.69 7.34 4.96
CA ARG A 117 -7.52 6.25 5.93
C ARG A 117 -8.55 6.30 7.06
N PHE A 118 -8.73 7.47 7.67
CA PHE A 118 -9.44 7.68 8.93
C PHE A 118 -10.74 8.50 8.80
N GLY A 119 -11.05 9.04 7.62
CA GLY A 119 -12.28 9.77 7.41
C GLY A 119 -13.54 8.89 7.56
N PRO A 120 -14.74 9.49 7.57
CA PRO A 120 -16.00 8.76 7.75
C PRO A 120 -16.23 7.66 6.71
N ASN A 121 -15.76 7.88 5.48
CA ASN A 121 -15.75 6.90 4.39
C ASN A 121 -14.34 6.39 4.08
N GLY A 122 -13.43 6.46 5.05
CA GLY A 122 -12.05 6.03 4.91
C GLY A 122 -11.91 4.51 4.94
N ASP A 123 -10.72 4.05 4.56
CA ASP A 123 -10.37 2.63 4.49
C ASP A 123 -10.60 1.89 5.82
N LEU A 124 -10.34 2.56 6.96
CA LEU A 124 -10.53 1.98 8.29
C LEU A 124 -12.01 1.68 8.55
N MET A 125 -12.90 2.64 8.28
CA MET A 125 -14.34 2.48 8.49
C MET A 125 -14.94 1.46 7.53
N ILE A 126 -14.52 1.50 6.26
CA ILE A 126 -14.96 0.53 5.24
C ILE A 126 -14.54 -0.88 5.66
N GLN A 127 -13.29 -1.08 6.07
CA GLN A 127 -12.81 -2.40 6.53
C GLN A 127 -13.53 -2.86 7.80
N LYS A 128 -13.76 -1.96 8.77
CA LYS A 128 -14.55 -2.28 9.97
C LYS A 128 -15.95 -2.76 9.59
N LYS A 129 -16.64 -2.04 8.71
CA LYS A 129 -17.97 -2.43 8.21
C LYS A 129 -17.94 -3.78 7.49
N GLN A 130 -16.97 -4.00 6.60
CA GLN A 130 -16.82 -5.26 5.86
C GLN A 130 -16.55 -6.46 6.77
N LEU A 131 -15.90 -6.27 7.92
CA LEU A 131 -15.67 -7.33 8.90
C LEU A 131 -16.91 -7.61 9.76
N ILE A 132 -17.62 -6.56 10.19
CA ILE A 132 -18.77 -6.70 11.09
C ILE A 132 -20.02 -7.16 10.34
N GLN A 133 -20.29 -6.63 9.16
CA GLN A 133 -21.50 -6.91 8.38
C GLN A 133 -21.79 -8.42 8.17
N PRO A 134 -20.84 -9.26 7.70
CA PRO A 134 -21.13 -10.68 7.52
C PRO A 134 -21.41 -11.41 8.83
N ILE A 135 -20.90 -10.91 9.96
CA ILE A 135 -21.20 -11.47 11.28
C ILE A 135 -22.60 -11.04 11.73
N GLN A 136 -23.01 -9.80 11.47
CA GLN A 136 -24.39 -9.35 11.70
C GLN A 136 -25.40 -10.17 10.90
N ASP A 137 -25.10 -10.49 9.63
CA ASP A 137 -25.95 -11.36 8.81
C ASP A 137 -26.07 -12.78 9.40
N GLN A 138 -24.97 -13.30 9.97
CA GLN A 138 -24.98 -14.59 10.68
C GLN A 138 -25.79 -14.54 11.97
N ILE A 139 -25.67 -13.46 12.75
CA ILE A 139 -26.47 -13.22 13.95
C ILE A 139 -27.95 -13.20 13.58
N PHE A 140 -28.33 -12.42 12.57
CA PHE A 140 -29.71 -12.33 12.10
C PHE A 140 -30.28 -13.70 11.70
N THR A 141 -29.49 -14.49 10.95
CA THR A 141 -29.88 -15.84 10.54
C THR A 141 -30.06 -16.78 11.74
N ALA A 142 -29.13 -16.75 12.70
CA ALA A 142 -29.19 -17.57 13.91
C ALA A 142 -30.38 -17.17 14.81
N VAL A 143 -30.66 -15.88 14.92
CA VAL A 143 -31.83 -15.34 15.63
C VAL A 143 -33.12 -15.83 14.99
N GLN A 144 -33.22 -15.82 13.66
CA GLN A 144 -34.39 -16.32 12.93
C GLN A 144 -34.59 -17.83 13.15
N GLU A 145 -33.52 -18.62 13.15
CA GLU A 145 -33.58 -20.06 13.45
C GLU A 145 -34.07 -20.32 14.89
N ILE A 146 -33.57 -19.56 15.86
CA ILE A 146 -33.97 -19.68 17.26
C ILE A 146 -35.41 -19.21 17.46
N ALA A 147 -35.80 -18.10 16.83
CA ALA A 147 -37.15 -17.56 16.88
C ALA A 147 -38.18 -18.58 16.40
N THR A 148 -37.93 -19.21 15.25
CA THR A 148 -38.82 -20.22 14.67
C THR A 148 -38.85 -21.50 15.50
N THR A 149 -37.69 -22.01 15.95
CA THR A 149 -37.59 -23.25 16.73
C THR A 149 -38.26 -23.13 18.09
N LYS A 150 -38.06 -22.00 18.78
CA LYS A 150 -38.63 -21.75 20.12
C LYS A 150 -39.98 -21.06 20.10
N LYS A 151 -40.45 -20.69 18.90
CA LYS A 151 -41.71 -19.98 18.65
C LYS A 151 -41.75 -18.64 19.40
N TYR A 152 -40.69 -17.84 19.30
CA TYR A 152 -40.73 -16.45 19.75
C TYR A 152 -41.49 -15.62 18.73
N ASP A 153 -42.34 -14.71 19.23
CA ASP A 153 -43.07 -13.77 18.39
C ASP A 153 -42.23 -12.50 18.15
N PHE A 154 -41.45 -12.08 19.17
CA PHE A 154 -40.56 -10.92 19.09
C PHE A 154 -39.20 -11.23 19.74
N ILE A 155 -38.14 -10.72 19.13
CA ILE A 155 -36.79 -10.69 19.71
C ILE A 155 -36.28 -9.27 19.61
N PHE A 156 -35.92 -8.68 20.75
CA PHE A 156 -35.39 -7.32 20.82
C PHE A 156 -33.87 -7.33 20.98
N ASP A 157 -33.19 -6.39 20.33
CA ASP A 157 -31.77 -6.15 20.56
C ASP A 157 -31.61 -5.07 21.64
N LYS A 158 -30.90 -5.41 22.72
CA LYS A 158 -30.55 -4.50 23.81
C LYS A 158 -29.51 -3.47 23.39
N SER A 159 -28.69 -3.79 22.40
CA SER A 159 -27.67 -2.89 21.85
C SER A 159 -28.27 -1.85 20.87
N ALA A 160 -29.54 -1.99 20.51
CA ALA A 160 -30.26 -1.05 19.65
C ALA A 160 -30.83 0.14 20.45
N ASP A 161 -31.35 1.16 19.75
CA ASP A 161 -31.91 2.39 20.34
C ASP A 161 -33.15 2.17 21.25
N VAL A 162 -33.63 0.95 21.40
CA VAL A 162 -34.74 0.61 22.30
C VAL A 162 -34.22 0.51 23.73
N VAL A 163 -34.55 1.50 24.55
CA VAL A 163 -34.15 1.53 25.96
C VAL A 163 -34.90 0.43 26.74
N MET A 164 -34.19 -0.64 27.06
CA MET A 164 -34.67 -1.71 27.94
C MET A 164 -34.17 -1.48 29.36
N LEU A 165 -35.07 -1.06 30.27
CA LEU A 165 -34.71 -0.78 31.66
C LEU A 165 -34.44 -2.06 32.47
N PHE A 166 -35.17 -3.13 32.18
CA PHE A 166 -35.04 -4.41 32.87
C PHE A 166 -35.56 -5.55 31.98
N SER A 167 -34.83 -6.65 31.99
CA SER A 167 -35.28 -7.95 31.47
C SER A 167 -34.85 -9.03 32.46
N ALA A 168 -35.64 -10.09 32.56
CA ALA A 168 -35.21 -11.28 33.27
C ALA A 168 -34.31 -12.14 32.36
N ASP A 169 -33.23 -12.69 32.91
CA ASP A 169 -32.24 -13.50 32.18
C ASP A 169 -32.85 -14.67 31.41
N ARG A 170 -34.00 -15.20 31.86
CA ARG A 170 -34.74 -16.27 31.18
C ARG A 170 -35.21 -15.91 29.76
N TYR A 171 -35.28 -14.62 29.44
CA TYR A 171 -35.63 -14.12 28.11
C TYR A 171 -34.40 -13.81 27.25
N ASP A 172 -33.19 -13.92 27.79
CA ASP A 172 -31.96 -13.71 27.05
C ASP A 172 -31.64 -14.95 26.19
N VAL A 173 -31.46 -14.74 24.89
CA VAL A 173 -31.07 -15.79 23.94
C VAL A 173 -29.67 -15.57 23.35
N SER A 174 -28.92 -14.59 23.85
CA SER A 174 -27.59 -14.21 23.35
C SER A 174 -26.60 -15.37 23.35
N GLU A 175 -26.52 -16.11 24.45
CA GLU A 175 -25.63 -17.28 24.56
C GLU A 175 -25.98 -18.38 23.55
N GLN A 176 -27.27 -18.57 23.26
CA GLN A 176 -27.73 -19.57 22.29
C GLN A 176 -27.38 -19.15 20.86
N VAL A 177 -27.52 -17.87 20.56
CA VAL A 177 -27.10 -17.28 19.28
C VAL A 177 -25.59 -17.45 19.12
N LEU A 178 -24.80 -17.07 20.12
CA LEU A 178 -23.34 -17.20 20.14
C LEU A 178 -22.90 -18.65 19.91
N GLN A 179 -23.52 -19.61 20.60
CA GLN A 179 -23.24 -21.04 20.39
C GLN A 179 -23.59 -21.51 18.98
N THR A 180 -24.69 -21.02 18.41
CA THR A 180 -25.13 -21.37 17.05
C THR A 180 -24.14 -20.86 16.01
N ILE A 181 -23.67 -19.61 16.17
CA ILE A 181 -22.64 -19.01 15.31
C ILE A 181 -21.31 -19.76 15.46
N ASN A 182 -20.85 -20.02 16.68
CA ASN A 182 -19.60 -20.75 16.90
C ASN A 182 -19.64 -22.17 16.30
N ARG A 183 -20.78 -22.85 16.38
CA ARG A 183 -20.99 -24.16 15.74
C ARG A 183 -21.00 -24.06 14.21
N SER A 184 -21.65 -23.06 13.64
CA SER A 184 -21.70 -22.85 12.19
C SER A 184 -20.31 -22.50 11.65
N SER A 185 -19.58 -21.60 12.30
CA SER A 185 -18.19 -21.23 11.98
C SER A 185 -17.26 -22.44 12.08
N LYS A 186 -17.32 -23.22 13.15
CA LYS A 186 -16.53 -24.46 13.30
C LYS A 186 -16.86 -25.48 12.20
N ARG A 187 -18.13 -25.61 11.82
CA ARG A 187 -18.56 -26.48 10.71
C ARG A 187 -18.01 -26.01 9.37
N ILE A 188 -18.02 -24.70 9.10
CA ILE A 188 -17.44 -24.10 7.88
C ILE A 188 -15.93 -24.37 7.84
N GLN A 189 -15.21 -24.14 8.94
CA GLN A 189 -13.78 -24.41 9.04
C GLN A 189 -13.46 -25.90 8.79
N ILE A 190 -14.26 -26.82 9.35
CA ILE A 190 -14.10 -28.27 9.12
C ILE A 190 -14.41 -28.64 7.67
N LYS A 191 -15.47 -28.10 7.07
CA LYS A 191 -15.80 -28.31 5.65
C LYS A 191 -14.70 -27.79 4.75
N ASN A 192 -14.14 -26.61 5.01
CA ASN A 192 -13.01 -26.06 4.26
C ASN A 192 -11.75 -26.93 4.42
N LYS A 193 -11.46 -27.47 5.60
CA LYS A 193 -10.34 -28.38 5.82
C LYS A 193 -10.54 -29.72 5.10
N LYS A 194 -11.76 -30.28 5.11
CA LYS A 194 -12.10 -31.50 4.37
C LYS A 194 -12.10 -31.27 2.86
N GLY A 195 -12.63 -30.15 2.38
CA GLY A 195 -12.55 -29.73 0.98
C GLY A 195 -11.10 -29.56 0.52
N ARG A 196 -10.25 -28.90 1.32
CA ARG A 196 -8.80 -28.82 1.06
C ARG A 196 -8.10 -30.17 1.02
N LYS A 197 -8.52 -31.14 1.85
CA LYS A 197 -7.99 -32.50 1.80
C LYS A 197 -8.46 -33.25 0.56
N LYS A 198 -9.75 -33.15 0.21
CA LYS A 198 -10.31 -33.72 -1.01
C LYS A 198 -9.68 -33.16 -2.27
N VAL A 199 -9.49 -31.85 -2.37
CA VAL A 199 -8.79 -31.22 -3.51
C VAL A 199 -7.35 -31.71 -3.62
N LYS A 200 -6.63 -31.85 -2.50
CA LYS A 200 -5.27 -32.42 -2.49
C LYS A 200 -5.23 -33.90 -2.84
N GLU A 201 -6.25 -34.67 -2.45
CA GLU A 201 -6.38 -36.08 -2.81
C GLU A 201 -6.77 -36.23 -4.28
N GLU A 202 -7.69 -35.41 -4.80
CA GLU A 202 -8.09 -35.36 -6.21
C GLU A 202 -6.93 -34.88 -7.10
N GLU A 203 -6.16 -33.86 -6.70
CA GLU A 203 -4.90 -33.46 -7.37
C GLU A 203 -3.86 -34.60 -7.40
N ASN A 204 -3.86 -35.49 -6.40
CA ASN A 204 -3.00 -36.67 -6.38
C ASN A 204 -3.59 -37.87 -7.15
N ILE A 205 -4.88 -37.85 -7.51
CA ILE A 205 -5.59 -38.92 -8.23
C ILE A 205 -5.73 -38.58 -9.73
N VAL A 206 -5.42 -37.35 -10.16
CA VAL A 206 -5.27 -37.08 -11.60
C VAL A 206 -4.12 -37.95 -12.12
N GLU A 207 -4.54 -38.97 -12.84
CA GLU A 207 -3.76 -39.94 -13.57
C GLU A 207 -2.62 -39.24 -14.31
N VAL A 208 -1.40 -39.68 -13.99
CA VAL A 208 -0.18 -39.24 -14.65
C VAL A 208 -0.25 -39.73 -16.10
N ASP A 209 -0.80 -38.90 -16.99
CA ASP A 209 -0.49 -38.99 -18.41
C ASP A 209 1.04 -38.81 -18.51
N ASN A 210 1.72 -39.90 -18.87
CA ASN A 210 3.18 -40.02 -18.85
C ASN A 210 3.90 -39.09 -19.85
N ASP A 211 3.19 -38.25 -20.59
CA ASP A 211 3.75 -37.36 -21.61
C ASP A 211 4.29 -36.02 -21.05
N ILE A 212 4.00 -35.68 -19.78
CA ILE A 212 4.47 -34.41 -19.18
C ILE A 212 5.94 -34.50 -18.71
N ASN A 213 6.43 -35.70 -18.41
CA ASN A 213 7.79 -35.88 -17.85
C ASN A 213 8.89 -35.67 -18.91
N GLU A 214 8.64 -35.99 -20.18
CA GLU A 214 9.61 -35.72 -21.26
C GLU A 214 9.73 -34.22 -21.58
N ARG A 215 8.61 -33.50 -21.58
CA ARG A 215 8.61 -32.05 -21.82
C ARG A 215 9.35 -31.29 -20.72
N GLN A 216 9.22 -31.73 -19.46
CA GLN A 216 9.92 -31.12 -18.34
C GLN A 216 11.43 -31.39 -18.40
N LYS A 217 11.85 -32.63 -18.70
CA LYS A 217 13.26 -32.95 -18.94
C LYS A 217 13.87 -32.14 -20.08
N LEU A 218 13.15 -31.95 -21.18
CA LEU A 218 13.61 -31.13 -22.31
C LEU A 218 13.74 -29.64 -21.96
N ILE A 219 12.89 -29.12 -21.08
CA ILE A 219 12.96 -27.74 -20.58
C ILE A 219 14.16 -27.59 -19.65
N ASP A 220 14.38 -28.55 -18.76
CA ASP A 220 15.49 -28.54 -17.81
C ASP A 220 16.84 -28.69 -18.53
N ASP A 221 16.94 -29.58 -19.52
CA ASP A 221 18.13 -29.71 -20.37
C ASP A 221 18.40 -28.45 -21.20
N ARG A 222 17.35 -27.79 -21.70
CA ARG A 222 17.46 -26.51 -22.42
C ARG A 222 17.92 -25.39 -21.49
N ASN A 223 17.41 -25.36 -20.27
CA ASN A 223 17.78 -24.37 -19.25
C ASN A 223 19.22 -24.59 -18.77
N ALA A 224 19.66 -25.85 -18.58
CA ALA A 224 21.03 -26.21 -18.26
C ALA A 224 22.00 -25.79 -19.37
N LYS A 225 21.72 -26.14 -20.63
CA LYS A 225 22.53 -25.70 -21.78
C LYS A 225 22.61 -24.18 -21.91
N ARG A 226 21.51 -23.46 -21.63
CA ARG A 226 21.48 -21.99 -21.65
C ARG A 226 22.28 -21.38 -20.50
N ALA A 227 22.25 -21.99 -19.32
CA ALA A 227 23.08 -21.58 -18.17
C ALA A 227 24.56 -21.79 -18.46
N GLU A 228 24.96 -22.94 -19.00
CA GLU A 228 26.33 -23.22 -19.43
C GLU A 228 26.82 -22.25 -20.51
N ALA A 229 25.97 -21.94 -21.50
CA ALA A 229 26.29 -20.96 -22.54
C ALA A 229 26.48 -19.54 -21.95
N LEU A 230 25.69 -19.16 -20.95
CA LEU A 230 25.84 -17.89 -20.25
C LEU A 230 27.10 -17.85 -19.38
N VAL A 231 27.47 -18.96 -18.74
CA VAL A 231 28.73 -19.08 -17.98
C VAL A 231 29.94 -19.00 -18.91
N LYS A 232 29.93 -19.72 -20.04
CA LYS A 232 30.97 -19.61 -21.07
C LYS A 232 31.08 -18.19 -21.62
N ARG A 233 29.95 -17.53 -21.91
CA ARG A 233 29.93 -16.13 -22.39
C ARG A 233 30.43 -15.13 -21.34
N LYS A 234 30.16 -15.37 -20.05
CA LYS A 234 30.70 -14.57 -18.95
C LYS A 234 32.22 -14.77 -18.83
N ALA A 235 32.69 -16.01 -18.88
CA ALA A 235 34.12 -16.35 -18.86
C ALA A 235 34.86 -15.73 -20.06
N ASP A 236 34.30 -15.79 -21.27
CA ASP A 236 34.86 -15.15 -22.46
C ASP A 236 34.90 -13.62 -22.35
N LEU A 237 33.87 -13.00 -21.77
CA LEU A 237 33.83 -11.56 -21.52
C LEU A 237 34.85 -11.14 -20.46
N GLU A 238 35.02 -11.93 -19.41
CA GLU A 238 36.03 -11.69 -18.37
C GLU A 238 37.44 -11.88 -18.92
N ALA A 239 37.68 -12.92 -19.73
CA ALA A 239 38.94 -13.11 -20.45
C ALA A 239 39.23 -11.94 -21.40
N LYS A 240 38.24 -11.47 -22.17
CA LYS A 240 38.37 -10.27 -23.02
C LYS A 240 38.65 -9.00 -22.22
N ARG A 241 38.01 -8.83 -21.06
CA ARG A 241 38.26 -7.68 -20.17
C ARG A 241 39.65 -7.73 -19.54
N ALA A 242 40.11 -8.91 -19.12
CA ALA A 242 41.45 -9.13 -18.60
C ALA A 242 42.51 -8.85 -19.66
N ALA A 243 42.35 -9.39 -20.88
CA ALA A 243 43.25 -9.12 -22.01
C ALA A 243 43.32 -7.62 -22.35
N ARG A 244 42.18 -6.92 -22.36
CA ARG A 244 42.15 -5.46 -22.58
C ARG A 244 42.84 -4.68 -21.46
N LYS A 245 42.75 -5.14 -20.20
CA LYS A 245 43.43 -4.52 -19.06
C LYS A 245 44.95 -4.66 -19.17
N GLU A 246 45.43 -5.84 -19.56
CA GLU A 246 46.86 -6.08 -19.80
C GLU A 246 47.38 -5.30 -21.03
N GLU A 247 46.59 -5.20 -22.11
CA GLU A 247 46.93 -4.36 -23.25
C GLU A 247 47.04 -2.87 -22.88
N ILE A 248 46.12 -2.37 -22.03
CA ILE A 248 46.17 -1.00 -21.52
C ILE A 248 47.40 -0.77 -20.62
N LYS A 249 47.76 -1.72 -19.77
CA LYS A 249 48.99 -1.66 -18.96
C LYS A 249 50.23 -1.60 -19.85
N ASN A 250 50.33 -2.49 -20.85
CA ASN A 250 51.45 -2.51 -21.79
C ASN A 250 51.54 -1.22 -22.62
N LYS A 251 50.41 -0.64 -23.03
CA LYS A 251 50.37 0.68 -23.69
C LYS A 251 50.78 1.82 -22.77
N LYS A 252 50.43 1.77 -21.48
CA LYS A 252 50.90 2.76 -20.49
C LYS A 252 52.41 2.64 -20.24
N GLN A 253 52.93 1.42 -20.16
CA GLN A 253 54.36 1.18 -19.96
C GLN A 253 55.19 1.63 -21.18
N LYS A 254 54.75 1.32 -22.40
CA LYS A 254 55.38 1.87 -23.63
C LYS A 254 55.32 3.40 -23.70
N LYS A 255 54.29 4.03 -23.13
CA LYS A 255 54.21 5.51 -23.03
C LYS A 255 55.12 6.08 -21.95
N SER A 256 55.34 5.39 -20.83
CA SER A 256 56.35 5.80 -19.84
C SER A 256 57.76 5.65 -20.38
N ASP A 257 58.03 4.56 -21.09
CA ASP A 257 59.35 4.28 -21.67
C ASP A 257 59.67 5.25 -22.82
N GLY A 258 58.68 5.60 -23.66
CA GLY A 258 58.82 6.65 -24.67
C GLY A 258 59.00 8.06 -24.08
N LYS A 259 58.40 8.35 -22.92
CA LYS A 259 58.58 9.63 -22.22
C LYS A 259 59.97 9.71 -21.54
N ALA A 260 60.48 8.60 -21.02
CA ALA A 260 61.84 8.48 -20.50
C ALA A 260 62.89 8.62 -21.62
N HIS A 261 62.63 8.07 -22.81
CA HIS A 261 63.50 8.21 -23.97
C HIS A 261 63.51 9.63 -24.55
N ALA A 262 62.37 10.35 -24.50
CA ALA A 262 62.28 11.76 -24.87
C ALA A 262 63.05 12.68 -23.89
N SER A 263 62.95 12.41 -22.58
CA SER A 263 63.73 13.15 -21.58
C SER A 263 65.24 12.87 -21.64
N MET A 264 65.66 11.68 -22.10
CA MET A 264 67.08 11.40 -22.34
C MET A 264 67.62 12.13 -23.57
N ILE A 265 66.82 12.28 -24.64
CA ILE A 265 67.23 13.01 -25.84
C ILE A 265 67.32 14.53 -25.57
N GLU A 266 66.41 15.11 -24.78
CA GLU A 266 66.49 16.52 -24.34
C GLU A 266 67.67 16.79 -23.38
N ALA A 267 68.05 15.82 -22.54
CA ALA A 267 69.22 15.93 -21.65
C ALA A 267 70.55 15.85 -22.41
N SER A 268 70.61 15.14 -23.54
CA SER A 268 71.79 15.11 -24.42
C SER A 268 71.91 16.33 -25.35
N ALA A 269 70.82 17.07 -25.61
CA ALA A 269 70.82 18.27 -26.45
C ALA A 269 71.19 19.56 -25.68
N SER A 270 71.19 19.53 -24.35
CA SER A 270 71.53 20.66 -23.47
C SER A 270 73.01 20.70 -23.02
N GLY A 271 73.84 19.81 -23.57
CA GLY A 271 75.27 19.69 -23.24
C GLY A 271 76.25 20.51 -24.09
N ASN A 272 75.80 21.37 -25.00
CA ASN A 272 76.71 22.05 -25.92
C ASN A 272 76.31 23.51 -26.23
N LEU A 273 76.49 24.40 -25.26
CA LEU A 273 76.66 25.86 -25.46
C LEU A 273 76.93 26.53 -24.10
N ASN A 274 78.14 26.34 -23.57
CA ASN A 274 78.63 27.20 -22.49
C ASN A 274 80.16 27.31 -22.51
N GLU A 275 80.67 28.00 -23.53
CA GLU A 275 81.99 28.64 -23.48
C GLU A 275 81.88 30.02 -24.13
N ASN A 276 81.58 31.03 -23.30
CA ASN A 276 82.12 32.39 -23.33
C ASN A 276 81.11 33.40 -22.78
N LEU A 277 81.10 33.56 -21.46
CA LEU A 277 80.94 34.90 -20.88
C LEU A 277 82.32 35.39 -20.44
N LYS A 278 82.84 36.39 -21.15
CA LYS A 278 83.54 37.58 -20.60
C LYS A 278 84.28 38.34 -21.72
N LYS A 279 83.69 39.43 -22.20
CA LYS A 279 84.44 40.65 -22.58
C LYS A 279 83.51 41.86 -22.82
N ASN A 280 83.84 42.95 -22.13
CA ASN A 280 83.54 44.38 -22.38
C ASN A 280 82.07 44.81 -22.49
N LYS A 281 81.50 45.66 -21.64
CA LYS A 281 81.89 47.02 -21.16
C LYS A 281 81.87 48.10 -22.27
N THR A 282 81.02 49.10 -22.02
CA THR A 282 81.10 50.55 -22.31
C THR A 282 80.38 51.17 -23.53
N ILE A 283 79.77 52.35 -23.26
CA ILE A 283 79.37 53.49 -24.14
C ILE A 283 77.93 53.40 -24.70
N LYS A 284 77.09 54.44 -24.78
CA LYS A 284 76.80 55.72 -24.08
C LYS A 284 75.70 56.40 -24.93
N ASP A 285 74.77 57.09 -24.25
CA ASP A 285 74.06 58.33 -24.62
C ASP A 285 73.05 58.44 -25.80
N ASN A 286 71.92 59.08 -25.43
CA ASN A 286 70.99 59.99 -26.14
C ASN A 286 69.60 59.48 -26.59
N ILE A 287 68.48 59.88 -25.92
CA ILE A 287 67.67 61.15 -26.05
C ILE A 287 66.85 61.12 -27.37
N THR A 288 65.50 61.23 -27.48
CA THR A 288 64.38 61.77 -26.67
C THR A 288 63.01 61.21 -27.16
N SER A 289 61.97 61.41 -26.32
CA SER A 289 60.54 61.70 -26.66
C SER A 289 59.48 60.57 -26.67
N ASN A 290 58.51 60.74 -25.75
CA ASN A 290 57.07 60.37 -25.74
C ASN A 290 56.70 58.94 -26.19
N ASP A 291 55.98 58.12 -25.42
CA ASP A 291 54.55 58.27 -25.12
C ASP A 291 54.11 57.11 -24.19
N SER A 292 52.92 57.28 -23.66
CA SER A 292 52.29 56.62 -22.53
C SER A 292 51.80 55.17 -22.74
N PHE A 293 52.00 54.40 -21.67
CA PHE A 293 51.21 53.29 -21.13
C PHE A 293 49.97 52.82 -21.93
N LYS A 294 50.00 51.58 -22.43
CA LYS A 294 48.81 50.83 -22.85
C LYS A 294 49.08 49.33 -22.79
N ASP A 295 48.76 48.66 -21.68
CA ASP A 295 48.74 47.18 -21.58
C ASP A 295 47.98 46.64 -20.34
N THR A 296 46.90 47.31 -19.90
CA THR A 296 46.07 46.81 -18.78
C THR A 296 44.57 46.64 -19.10
N GLU A 297 44.13 46.88 -20.35
CA GLU A 297 42.69 46.89 -20.69
C GLU A 297 42.20 45.58 -21.35
N LEU A 298 43.09 44.73 -21.85
CA LEU A 298 42.71 43.55 -22.65
C LEU A 298 42.47 42.25 -21.85
N VAL A 299 42.82 42.23 -20.56
CA VAL A 299 42.70 41.04 -19.70
C VAL A 299 41.38 41.03 -18.91
N GLU A 300 40.82 42.19 -18.54
CA GLU A 300 39.55 42.25 -17.81
C GLU A 300 38.30 42.03 -18.69
N GLU A 301 38.35 42.37 -19.99
CA GLU A 301 37.18 42.27 -20.87
C GLU A 301 36.90 40.82 -21.28
N ASN A 302 37.96 40.01 -21.46
CA ASN A 302 37.84 38.59 -21.81
C ASN A 302 37.27 37.74 -20.66
N ASP A 303 37.61 38.08 -19.40
CA ASP A 303 37.16 37.31 -18.23
C ASP A 303 35.72 37.64 -17.81
N LYS A 304 35.18 38.79 -18.24
CA LYS A 304 33.76 39.14 -18.10
C LYS A 304 32.90 38.47 -19.19
N ARG A 305 33.38 38.41 -20.45
CA ARG A 305 32.69 37.72 -21.56
C ARG A 305 32.57 36.21 -21.38
N SER A 306 33.59 35.55 -20.80
CA SER A 306 33.55 34.11 -20.50
C SER A 306 32.47 33.75 -19.45
N LYS A 307 32.39 34.52 -18.35
CA LYS A 307 31.39 34.33 -17.27
C LYS A 307 29.94 34.59 -17.72
N ILE A 308 29.73 35.51 -18.66
CA ILE A 308 28.41 35.80 -19.23
C ILE A 308 27.94 34.64 -20.13
N SER A 309 28.84 34.07 -20.93
CA SER A 309 28.58 32.88 -21.77
C SER A 309 28.16 31.66 -20.93
N ASP A 310 28.85 31.41 -19.81
CA ASP A 310 28.55 30.29 -18.91
C ASP A 310 27.17 30.43 -18.23
N ARG A 311 26.75 31.66 -17.92
CA ARG A 311 25.43 31.93 -17.30
C ARG A 311 24.29 31.70 -18.29
N GLU A 312 24.47 32.08 -19.55
CA GLU A 312 23.50 31.84 -20.61
C GLU A 312 23.38 30.34 -20.96
N ALA A 313 24.52 29.63 -21.00
CA ALA A 313 24.53 28.18 -21.18
C ALA A 313 23.78 27.46 -20.03
N ARG A 314 23.96 27.92 -18.79
CA ARG A 314 23.26 27.38 -17.62
C ARG A 314 21.76 27.69 -17.61
N LYS A 315 21.34 28.88 -18.07
CA LYS A 315 19.92 29.22 -18.26
C LYS A 315 19.25 28.34 -19.32
N LYS A 316 19.88 28.16 -20.48
CA LYS A 316 19.37 27.27 -21.54
C LYS A 316 19.26 25.82 -21.08
N ALA A 317 20.24 25.32 -20.33
CA ALA A 317 20.21 23.98 -19.76
C ALA A 317 19.08 23.80 -18.71
N LEU A 318 18.78 24.83 -17.92
CA LEU A 318 17.67 24.83 -16.97
C LEU A 318 16.31 24.85 -17.67
N GLU A 319 16.14 25.67 -18.70
CA GLU A 319 14.90 25.70 -19.50
C GLU A 319 14.66 24.38 -20.23
N GLU A 320 15.71 23.76 -20.77
CA GLU A 320 15.60 22.45 -21.41
C GLU A 320 15.21 21.36 -20.40
N LYS A 321 15.78 21.39 -19.19
CA LYS A 321 15.37 20.51 -18.09
C LYS A 321 13.91 20.73 -17.69
N LYS A 322 13.47 21.99 -17.53
CA LYS A 322 12.06 22.32 -17.24
C LYS A 322 11.11 21.80 -18.34
N LYS A 323 11.45 21.99 -19.61
CA LYS A 323 10.67 21.46 -20.75
C LYS A 323 10.61 19.93 -20.74
N ARG A 324 11.72 19.23 -20.45
CA ARG A 324 11.75 17.76 -20.34
C ARG A 324 10.89 17.25 -19.18
N ILE A 325 10.92 17.91 -18.03
CA ILE A 325 10.11 17.54 -16.86
C ILE A 325 8.61 17.72 -17.16
N LEU A 326 8.23 18.84 -17.78
CA LEU A 326 6.84 19.10 -18.20
C LEU A 326 6.36 18.09 -19.25
N ALA A 327 7.20 17.74 -20.23
CA ALA A 327 6.88 16.72 -21.22
C ALA A 327 6.67 15.34 -20.56
N ASN A 328 7.54 14.95 -19.62
CA ASN A 328 7.40 13.70 -18.88
C ASN A 328 6.13 13.68 -18.01
N ARG A 329 5.79 14.80 -17.36
CA ARG A 329 4.56 14.92 -16.57
C ARG A 329 3.31 14.80 -17.46
N LYS A 330 3.31 15.45 -18.63
CA LYS A 330 2.22 15.37 -19.61
C LYS A 330 2.06 13.94 -20.15
N ALA A 331 3.15 13.28 -20.53
CA ALA A 331 3.13 11.89 -20.99
C ALA A 331 2.62 10.91 -19.92
N LYS A 332 3.01 11.11 -18.65
CA LYS A 332 2.52 10.29 -17.53
C LYS A 332 1.03 10.47 -17.29
N LEU A 333 0.52 11.70 -17.36
CA LEU A 333 -0.91 12.00 -17.24
C LEU A 333 -1.72 11.39 -18.40
N GLU A 334 -1.20 11.48 -19.63
CA GLU A 334 -1.86 10.89 -20.80
C GLU A 334 -1.89 9.36 -20.74
N ALA A 335 -0.80 8.72 -20.28
CA ALA A 335 -0.76 7.27 -20.04
C ALA A 335 -1.77 6.83 -18.97
N LEU A 336 -1.96 7.62 -17.90
CA LEU A 336 -2.97 7.36 -16.88
C LEU A 336 -4.40 7.52 -17.41
N LYS A 337 -4.65 8.51 -18.28
CA LYS A 337 -5.94 8.67 -18.98
C LYS A 337 -6.24 7.47 -19.88
N ARG A 338 -5.28 7.06 -20.73
CA ARG A 338 -5.43 5.87 -21.59
C ARG A 338 -5.69 4.59 -20.79
N LYS A 339 -5.01 4.41 -19.65
CA LYS A 339 -5.30 3.28 -18.74
C LYS A 339 -6.71 3.35 -18.15
N ARG A 340 -7.15 4.53 -17.73
CA ARG A 340 -8.51 4.74 -17.21
C ARG A 340 -9.58 4.47 -18.28
N ASP A 341 -9.36 4.93 -19.50
CA ASP A 341 -10.30 4.79 -20.62
C ASP A 341 -10.37 3.33 -21.11
N SER A 342 -9.24 2.62 -21.16
CA SER A 342 -9.21 1.18 -21.44
C SER A 342 -9.93 0.34 -20.38
N ILE A 343 -9.80 0.69 -19.10
CA ILE A 343 -10.55 0.03 -18.01
C ILE A 343 -12.05 0.30 -18.11
N LYS A 344 -12.46 1.49 -18.58
CA LYS A 344 -13.86 1.86 -18.77
C LYS A 344 -14.51 1.12 -19.95
N ASN A 345 -13.77 0.93 -21.05
CA ASN A 345 -14.26 0.22 -22.23
C ASN A 345 -14.33 -1.30 -22.05
N ASN A 346 -13.55 -1.88 -21.12
CA ASN A 346 -13.58 -3.32 -20.81
C ASN A 346 -14.64 -3.70 -19.74
N ARG A 347 -15.46 -2.73 -19.30
CA ARG A 347 -16.54 -2.89 -18.30
C ARG A 347 -17.95 -2.66 -18.87
N LYS A 348 -18.07 -2.44 -20.18
CA LYS A 348 -19.31 -2.60 -20.95
C LYS A 348 -19.21 -3.91 -21.71
#